data_AF-A0A7J3BE76-F1
#
_entry.id   AF-A0A7J3BE76-F1
#
_cell.length_a   1.000
_cell.length_b   1.000
_cell.length_c   1.000
_cell.angle_alpha   90.00
_cell.angle_beta   90.00
_cell.angle_gamma   90.00
#
_symmetry.space_group_name_H-M   'P 1'
#
loop_
_entity.id
_entity.type
_entity.pdbx_description
1 polymer ?
#
loop_
_entity_poly.entity_id
_entity_poly.type
_entity_poly.pdbx_seq_one_letter_code
_entity_poly.pdbx_strand_id
1 'polypeptide(L)'
;MNLKLGRRGVVPIILILVAIFVLVVLFGLFVSGRFFLPRPAVTDVYWTVGGERVYTTQINTRVKAHVFLATATEFSGEIIIKIKRDLRFWPDSELTRQTFSVSMASDSVREFTLEFHPDSVSQGQLRGYYVELDFPFGYGRWTMENTYPPRLSVLPRD
;
A
#
# COMPACT_ATOMS: atom_id res chain seq x y z
N MET A 1 32.17 -39.29 24.68
CA MET A 1 31.52 -39.17 26.01
C MET A 1 30.03 -39.36 25.79
N ASN A 2 29.50 -40.56 26.05
CA ASN A 2 28.10 -40.91 25.79
C ASN A 2 27.23 -40.46 26.98
N LEU A 3 26.49 -39.36 26.82
CA LEU A 3 25.51 -38.89 27.80
C LEU A 3 24.31 -39.85 27.82
N LYS A 4 24.29 -40.80 28.76
CA LYS A 4 23.09 -41.57 29.08
C LYS A 4 22.08 -40.62 29.74
N LEU A 5 21.18 -40.04 28.96
CA LEU A 5 20.05 -39.29 29.50
C LEU A 5 19.16 -40.26 30.30
N GLY A 6 19.20 -40.18 31.62
CA GLY A 6 18.30 -40.94 32.48
C GLY A 6 16.85 -40.59 32.16
N ARG A 7 15.97 -41.59 32.17
CA ARG A 7 14.52 -41.49 31.84
C ARG A 7 13.80 -40.29 32.48
N ARG A 8 14.30 -39.78 33.61
CA ARG A 8 13.77 -38.61 34.35
C ARG A 8 14.10 -37.25 33.71
N GLY A 9 15.17 -37.13 32.93
CA GLY A 9 15.56 -35.89 32.23
C GLY A 9 14.96 -35.74 30.82
N VAL A 10 14.46 -36.84 30.24
CA VAL A 10 13.88 -36.85 28.90
C VAL A 10 12.47 -36.24 28.88
N VAL A 11 11.66 -36.52 29.91
CA VAL A 11 10.28 -36.03 30.02
C VAL A 11 10.16 -34.50 29.97
N PRO A 12 10.91 -33.70 30.76
CA PRO A 12 10.80 -32.25 30.70
C PRO A 12 11.26 -31.67 29.35
N ILE A 13 12.25 -32.28 28.70
CA ILE A 13 12.72 -31.85 27.37
C ILE A 13 11.64 -32.08 26.31
N ILE A 14 10.98 -33.24 26.34
CA ILE A 14 9.87 -33.53 25.43
C ILE A 14 8.72 -32.53 25.66
N LEU A 15 8.37 -32.24 26.92
CA LEU A 15 7.32 -31.26 27.23
C LEU A 15 7.65 -29.85 26.72
N ILE A 16 8.90 -29.41 26.85
CA ILE A 16 9.35 -28.12 26.33
C ILE A 16 9.25 -28.10 24.80
N LEU A 17 9.72 -29.15 24.11
CA LEU A 17 9.64 -29.23 22.65
C LEU A 17 8.19 -29.24 22.14
N VAL A 18 7.30 -29.96 22.82
CA VAL A 18 5.86 -29.96 22.52
C VAL A 18 5.26 -28.57 22.75
N ALA A 19 5.61 -27.89 23.86
CA ALA A 19 5.13 -26.54 24.13
C ALA A 19 5.59 -25.53 23.09
N ILE A 20 6.85 -25.60 22.65
CA ILE A 20 7.39 -24.75 21.57
C ILE A 20 6.68 -25.05 20.26
N PHE A 21 6.49 -26.33 19.91
CA PHE A 21 5.77 -26.72 18.70
C PHE A 21 4.33 -26.20 18.70
N VAL A 22 3.61 -26.35 19.81
CA VAL A 22 2.26 -25.79 19.99
C VAL A 22 2.28 -24.27 19.85
N LEU A 23 3.24 -23.58 20.47
CA LEU A 23 3.40 -22.12 20.33
C LEU A 23 3.64 -21.70 18.88
N VAL A 24 4.50 -22.41 18.14
CA VAL A 24 4.79 -22.15 16.73
C VAL A 24 3.56 -22.39 15.86
N VAL A 25 2.78 -23.45 16.12
CA VAL A 25 1.53 -23.74 15.40
C VAL A 25 0.49 -22.66 15.70
N LEU A 26 0.28 -22.30 16.98
CA LEU A 26 -0.65 -21.24 17.36
C LEU A 26 -0.24 -19.89 16.80
N PHE A 27 1.05 -19.57 16.80
CA PHE A 27 1.59 -18.37 16.17
C PHE A 27 1.39 -18.39 14.65
N GLY A 28 1.64 -19.53 14.00
CA GLY A 28 1.39 -19.73 12.58
C GLY A 28 -0.09 -19.55 12.21
N LEU A 29 -1.01 -20.10 13.01
CA LEU A 29 -2.45 -19.93 12.84
C LEU A 29 -2.92 -18.49 13.09
N PHE A 30 -2.35 -17.82 14.09
CA PHE A 30 -2.64 -16.42 14.37
C PHE A 30 -2.14 -15.50 13.25
N VAL A 31 -0.94 -15.76 12.75
CA VAL A 31 -0.33 -15.04 11.62
C VAL A 31 -1.13 -15.31 10.35
N SER A 32 -1.50 -16.56 10.05
CA SER A 32 -2.29 -16.90 8.87
C SER A 32 -3.68 -16.28 8.91
N GLY A 33 -4.37 -16.29 10.04
CA GLY A 33 -5.69 -15.67 10.19
C GLY A 33 -5.71 -14.16 9.92
N ARG A 34 -4.60 -13.46 10.21
CA ARG A 34 -4.45 -12.02 9.90
C ARG A 34 -4.19 -11.72 8.43
N PHE A 35 -3.65 -12.69 7.67
CA PHE A 35 -3.43 -12.53 6.23
C PHE A 35 -4.72 -12.66 5.39
N PHE A 36 -5.83 -13.12 5.98
CA PHE A 36 -7.11 -13.30 5.28
C PHE A 36 -8.15 -12.21 5.57
N LEU A 37 -7.80 -11.12 6.28
CA LEU A 37 -8.72 -10.00 6.42
C LEU A 37 -8.93 -9.36 5.04
N PRO A 38 -10.18 -9.18 4.58
CA PRO A 38 -10.45 -8.50 3.32
C PRO A 38 -9.92 -7.08 3.42
N ARG A 39 -8.90 -6.79 2.62
CA ARG A 39 -8.30 -5.46 2.51
C ARG A 39 -9.25 -4.50 1.82
N PRO A 40 -9.23 -3.20 2.17
CA PRO A 40 -9.79 -2.20 1.28
C PRO A 40 -9.16 -2.33 -0.10
N ALA A 41 -10.01 -2.37 -1.13
CA ALA A 41 -9.60 -2.43 -2.51
C ALA A 41 -9.64 -1.03 -3.11
N VAL A 42 -8.60 -0.68 -3.87
CA VAL A 42 -8.63 0.52 -4.72
C VAL A 42 -9.51 0.20 -5.93
N THR A 43 -10.63 0.90 -6.10
CA THR A 43 -11.60 0.64 -7.17
C THR A 43 -11.46 1.58 -8.36
N ASP A 44 -11.04 2.83 -8.15
CA ASP A 44 -10.70 3.77 -9.22
C ASP A 44 -9.64 4.77 -8.74
N VAL A 45 -8.81 5.23 -9.66
CA VAL A 45 -7.83 6.30 -9.43
C VAL A 45 -7.75 7.16 -10.68
N TYR A 46 -7.83 8.49 -10.52
CA TYR A 46 -7.64 9.40 -11.64
C TYR A 46 -7.15 10.77 -11.22
N TRP A 47 -6.79 11.57 -12.21
CA TRP A 47 -6.29 12.92 -12.02
C TRP A 47 -7.31 13.92 -12.53
N THR A 48 -7.42 15.07 -11.88
CA THR A 48 -8.14 16.22 -12.43
C THR A 48 -7.32 17.49 -12.40
N VAL A 49 -7.61 18.36 -13.36
CA VAL A 49 -7.14 19.75 -13.44
C VAL A 49 -8.36 20.60 -13.73
N GLY A 50 -8.63 21.61 -12.88
CA GLY A 50 -9.83 22.44 -13.04
C GLY A 50 -11.16 21.67 -12.94
N GLY A 51 -11.16 20.47 -12.36
CA GLY A 51 -12.33 19.58 -12.27
C GLY A 51 -12.49 18.61 -13.44
N GLU A 52 -11.69 18.73 -14.51
CA GLU A 52 -11.73 17.81 -15.64
C GLU A 52 -10.76 16.65 -15.46
N ARG A 53 -11.18 15.43 -15.81
CA ARG A 53 -10.31 14.24 -15.75
C ARG A 53 -9.23 14.36 -16.82
N VAL A 54 -7.97 14.23 -16.40
CA VAL A 54 -6.82 14.35 -17.28
C VAL A 54 -5.88 13.16 -17.18
N TYR A 55 -5.11 12.94 -18.24
CA TYR A 55 -3.99 12.01 -18.28
C TYR A 55 -2.67 12.72 -18.58
N THR A 56 -2.75 13.97 -19.04
CA THR A 56 -1.63 14.83 -19.37
C THR A 56 -1.89 16.24 -18.83
N THR A 57 -0.88 16.90 -18.30
CA THR A 57 -0.94 18.29 -17.83
C THR A 57 0.36 19.04 -18.13
N GLN A 58 0.41 20.35 -17.91
CA GLN A 58 1.65 21.12 -17.90
C GLN A 58 2.34 21.09 -16.53
N ILE A 59 3.65 21.31 -16.52
CA ILE A 59 4.46 21.47 -15.31
C ILE A 59 3.91 22.62 -14.44
N ASN A 60 4.01 22.48 -13.11
CA ASN A 60 3.52 23.44 -12.11
C ASN A 60 2.01 23.74 -12.16
N THR A 61 1.22 22.95 -12.89
CA THR A 61 -0.25 23.01 -12.81
C THR A 61 -0.74 22.35 -11.52
N ARG A 62 -1.78 22.91 -10.90
CA ARG A 62 -2.43 22.27 -9.74
C ARG A 62 -3.21 21.04 -10.22
N VAL A 63 -2.77 19.87 -9.79
CA VAL A 63 -3.42 18.57 -10.08
C VAL A 63 -4.03 18.02 -8.80
N LYS A 64 -5.21 17.40 -8.93
CA LYS A 64 -5.85 16.63 -7.87
C LYS A 64 -5.88 15.16 -8.23
N ALA A 65 -5.27 14.33 -7.41
CA ALA A 65 -5.42 12.88 -7.47
C ALA A 65 -6.69 12.49 -6.73
N HIS A 66 -7.53 11.67 -7.36
CA HIS A 66 -8.74 11.08 -6.81
C HIS A 66 -8.49 9.59 -6.62
N VAL A 67 -8.76 9.06 -5.44
CA VAL A 67 -8.56 7.66 -5.10
C VAL A 67 -9.83 7.12 -4.43
N PHE A 68 -10.44 6.11 -5.03
CA PHE A 68 -11.63 5.45 -4.51
C PHE A 68 -11.24 4.15 -3.84
N LEU A 69 -11.59 4.02 -2.57
CA LEU A 69 -11.44 2.79 -1.80
C LEU A 69 -12.81 2.18 -1.56
N ALA A 70 -12.93 0.88 -1.79
CA ALA A 70 -14.07 0.07 -1.37
C ALA A 70 -13.62 -0.94 -0.32
N THR A 71 -14.51 -1.30 0.62
CA THR A 71 -14.22 -2.35 1.60
C THR A 71 -15.40 -3.30 1.71
N ALA A 72 -15.13 -4.61 1.78
CA ALA A 72 -16.16 -5.63 1.96
C ALA A 72 -16.52 -5.87 3.43
N THR A 73 -15.72 -5.35 4.36
CA THR A 73 -15.97 -5.38 5.81
C THR A 73 -15.67 -4.02 6.41
N GLU A 74 -16.04 -3.81 7.67
CA GLU A 74 -15.61 -2.60 8.38
C GLU A 74 -14.09 -2.46 8.35
N PHE A 75 -13.62 -1.24 8.05
CA PHE A 75 -12.21 -0.88 8.03
C PHE A 75 -11.99 0.40 8.84
N SER A 76 -11.01 0.34 9.74
CA SER A 76 -10.57 1.50 10.51
C SER A 76 -9.04 1.50 10.62
N GLY A 77 -8.41 2.64 10.34
CA GLY A 77 -6.97 2.78 10.39
C GLY A 77 -6.46 3.99 9.63
N GLU A 78 -5.13 4.11 9.56
CA GLU A 78 -4.47 5.14 8.78
C GLU A 78 -4.02 4.60 7.43
N ILE A 79 -4.38 5.30 6.35
CA ILE A 79 -3.82 5.06 5.03
C ILE A 79 -2.88 6.22 4.67
N ILE A 80 -1.85 5.93 3.90
CA ILE A 80 -0.94 6.95 3.36
C ILE A 80 -1.04 6.92 1.85
N ILE A 81 -1.51 8.02 1.27
CA ILE A 81 -1.54 8.21 -0.19
C ILE A 81 -0.31 9.00 -0.57
N LYS A 82 0.46 8.48 -1.53
CA LYS A 82 1.69 9.08 -2.05
C LYS A 82 1.57 9.34 -3.53
N ILE A 83 2.05 10.51 -3.97
CA ILE A 83 2.34 10.76 -5.38
C ILE A 83 3.83 10.56 -5.58
N LYS A 84 4.20 9.70 -6.52
CA LYS A 84 5.60 9.33 -6.79
C LYS A 84 5.96 9.60 -8.24
N ARG A 85 7.22 9.98 -8.45
CA ARG A 85 7.85 10.11 -9.76
C ARG A 85 8.25 8.74 -10.27
N ASP A 86 7.84 8.43 -11.49
CA ASP A 86 8.22 7.20 -12.19
C ASP A 86 9.55 7.39 -12.93
N LEU A 87 10.65 6.92 -12.33
CA LEU A 87 11.99 7.11 -12.85
C LEU A 87 12.48 5.87 -13.59
N ARG A 88 12.99 6.08 -14.81
CA ARG A 88 13.62 5.02 -15.59
C ARG A 88 14.98 4.69 -14.99
N PHE A 89 15.26 3.40 -14.82
CA PHE A 89 16.56 2.88 -14.34
C PHE A 89 17.00 3.33 -12.94
N TRP A 90 16.15 4.04 -12.19
CA TRP A 90 16.41 4.51 -10.84
C TRP A 90 15.23 4.19 -9.91
N PRO A 91 15.45 4.12 -8.59
CA PRO A 91 14.35 4.02 -7.64
C PRO A 91 13.43 5.24 -7.74
N ASP A 92 12.13 4.98 -7.81
CA ASP A 92 11.09 6.02 -7.83
C ASP A 92 11.16 6.91 -6.59
N SER A 93 10.94 8.22 -6.76
CA SER A 93 11.01 9.19 -5.68
C SER A 93 9.62 9.70 -5.28
N GLU A 94 9.41 9.91 -3.98
CA GLU A 94 8.20 10.53 -3.47
C GLU A 94 8.19 12.03 -3.82
N LEU A 95 7.09 12.52 -4.40
CA LEU A 95 6.84 13.94 -4.60
C LEU A 95 6.11 14.53 -3.39
N THR A 96 5.02 13.88 -2.98
CA THR A 96 4.21 14.29 -1.84
C THR A 96 3.48 13.09 -1.25
N ARG A 97 3.06 13.22 0.01
CA ARG A 97 2.25 12.22 0.70
C ARG A 97 1.25 12.89 1.63
N GLN A 98 0.15 12.19 1.90
CA GLN A 98 -0.82 12.58 2.91
C GLN A 98 -1.35 11.35 3.65
N THR A 99 -1.40 11.47 4.98
CA THR A 99 -2.01 10.47 5.86
C THR A 99 -3.48 10.81 6.06
N PHE A 100 -4.34 9.80 5.94
CA PHE A 100 -5.77 9.91 6.22
C PHE A 100 -6.17 8.93 7.31
N SER A 101 -6.83 9.44 8.36
CA SER A 101 -7.54 8.60 9.32
C SER A 101 -8.87 8.17 8.70
N VAL A 102 -9.03 6.87 8.50
CA VAL A 102 -10.15 6.27 7.79
C VAL A 102 -10.98 5.44 8.75
N SER A 103 -12.29 5.64 8.68
CA SER A 103 -13.30 4.74 9.21
C SER A 103 -14.33 4.55 8.11
N MET A 104 -14.56 3.31 7.73
CA MET A 104 -15.43 2.89 6.62
C MET A 104 -16.27 1.70 7.09
N ALA A 105 -17.58 1.80 6.89
CA ALA A 105 -18.50 0.70 7.14
C ALA A 105 -18.30 -0.41 6.10
N SER A 106 -18.84 -1.60 6.38
CA SER A 106 -18.94 -2.68 5.39
C SER A 106 -19.61 -2.19 4.10
N ASP A 107 -19.12 -2.68 2.97
CA ASP A 107 -19.67 -2.43 1.63
C ASP A 107 -19.73 -0.94 1.23
N SER A 108 -18.91 -0.11 1.88
CA SER A 108 -18.83 1.32 1.60
C SER A 108 -17.70 1.65 0.62
N VAL A 109 -17.93 2.69 -0.18
CA VAL A 109 -16.93 3.31 -1.05
C VAL A 109 -16.66 4.72 -0.57
N ARG A 110 -15.38 5.11 -0.52
CA ARG A 110 -14.97 6.45 -0.10
C ARG A 110 -13.90 7.00 -1.03
N GLU A 111 -14.05 8.28 -1.35
CA GLU A 111 -13.09 9.04 -2.13
C GLU A 111 -12.08 9.75 -1.20
N PHE A 112 -10.83 9.74 -1.63
CA PHE A 112 -9.74 10.52 -1.04
C PHE A 112 -9.10 11.37 -2.12
N THR A 113 -8.78 12.61 -1.78
CA THR A 113 -8.18 13.56 -2.72
C THR A 113 -6.87 14.11 -2.20
N LEU A 114 -5.86 14.15 -3.07
CA LEU A 114 -4.54 14.71 -2.78
C LEU A 114 -4.17 15.73 -3.86
N GLU A 115 -3.93 16.99 -3.48
CA GLU A 115 -3.50 18.04 -4.40
C GLU A 115 -1.98 18.15 -4.45
N PHE A 116 -1.42 18.37 -5.65
CA PHE A 116 0.01 18.57 -5.86
C PHE A 116 0.30 19.41 -7.10
N HIS A 117 1.57 19.84 -7.23
CA HIS A 117 2.08 20.50 -8.42
C HIS A 117 3.22 19.63 -8.98
N PRO A 118 3.11 19.13 -10.22
CA PRO A 118 4.21 18.38 -10.83
C PRO A 118 5.43 19.29 -11.01
N ASP A 119 6.58 18.81 -10.55
CA ASP A 119 7.83 19.58 -10.46
C ASP A 119 8.81 19.30 -11.61
N SER A 120 8.47 18.40 -12.52
CA SER A 120 9.32 17.98 -13.63
C SER A 120 8.48 17.49 -14.80
N VAL A 121 9.00 17.70 -16.01
CA VAL A 121 8.37 17.23 -17.25
C VAL A 121 8.61 15.73 -17.44
N SER A 122 7.65 15.02 -17.99
CA SER A 122 7.75 13.60 -18.36
C SER A 122 8.59 13.41 -19.62
N GLN A 123 9.87 13.73 -19.52
CA GLN A 123 10.86 13.59 -20.58
C GLN A 123 12.14 12.95 -20.05
N GLY A 124 12.85 12.24 -20.93
CA GLY A 124 14.12 11.60 -20.60
C GLY A 124 13.96 10.47 -19.57
N GLN A 125 14.40 10.73 -18.33
CA GLN A 125 14.38 9.73 -17.24
C GLN A 125 13.04 9.67 -16.50
N LEU A 126 12.24 10.73 -16.51
CA LEU A 126 10.93 10.76 -15.86
C LEU A 126 9.85 10.32 -16.85
N ARG A 127 9.14 9.22 -16.55
CA ARG A 127 8.02 8.73 -17.37
C ARG A 127 6.70 9.39 -17.03
N GLY A 128 6.55 9.86 -15.79
CA GLY A 128 5.32 10.45 -15.29
C GLY A 128 5.20 10.37 -13.78
N TYR A 129 3.98 10.51 -13.29
CA TYR A 129 3.64 10.44 -11.87
C TYR A 129 2.57 9.37 -11.63
N TYR A 130 2.66 8.68 -10.50
CA TYR A 130 1.73 7.62 -10.15
C TYR A 130 1.35 7.67 -8.66
N VAL A 131 0.23 7.04 -8.32
CA VAL A 131 -0.25 6.93 -6.94
C VAL A 131 0.23 5.63 -6.31
N GLU A 132 0.70 5.72 -5.07
CA GLU A 132 1.00 4.57 -4.20
C GLU A 132 0.21 4.72 -2.90
N LEU A 133 -0.36 3.62 -2.41
CA LEU A 133 -1.13 3.57 -1.18
C LEU A 133 -0.51 2.58 -0.21
N ASP A 134 -0.14 3.04 0.97
CA ASP A 134 0.21 2.17 2.10
C ASP A 134 -0.99 2.02 3.03
N PHE A 135 -1.29 0.78 3.38
CA PHE A 135 -2.31 0.44 4.36
C PHE A 135 -1.65 0.11 5.72
N PRO A 136 -2.44 0.05 6.82
CA PRO A 136 -1.95 -0.40 8.11
C PRO A 136 -1.28 -1.79 8.03
N PHE A 137 -0.46 -2.08 9.04
CA PHE A 137 0.27 -3.34 9.13
C PHE A 137 -0.62 -4.56 8.87
N GLY A 138 -0.21 -5.41 7.92
CA GLY A 138 -0.93 -6.62 7.52
C GLY A 138 -1.74 -6.49 6.23
N TYR A 139 -2.08 -5.28 5.78
CA TYR A 139 -2.87 -5.06 4.55
C TYR A 139 -2.03 -4.81 3.29
N GLY A 140 -0.73 -4.53 3.47
CA GLY A 140 0.23 -4.36 2.38
C GLY A 140 0.16 -2.99 1.72
N ARG A 141 0.51 -2.96 0.42
CA ARG A 141 0.63 -1.75 -0.39
C ARG A 141 -0.04 -1.95 -1.74
N TRP A 142 -0.67 -0.90 -2.26
CA TRP A 142 -1.17 -0.84 -3.62
C TRP A 142 -0.38 0.18 -4.44
N THR A 143 -0.13 -0.14 -5.70
CA THR A 143 0.61 0.73 -6.62
C THR A 143 -0.16 0.83 -7.92
N MET A 144 -0.33 2.06 -8.40
CA MET A 144 -0.97 2.34 -9.68
C MET A 144 -0.20 1.69 -10.82
N GLU A 145 -0.92 0.86 -11.60
CA GLU A 145 -0.38 0.16 -12.75
C GLU A 145 0.10 1.14 -13.83
N ASN A 146 0.89 0.65 -14.79
CA ASN A 146 1.44 1.45 -15.87
C ASN A 146 0.54 1.48 -17.12
N THR A 147 -0.64 0.84 -17.07
CA THR A 147 -1.56 0.65 -18.20
C THR A 147 -2.87 1.41 -17.99
N TYR A 148 -3.64 1.08 -16.95
CA TYR A 148 -4.87 1.77 -16.60
C TYR A 148 -5.21 1.62 -15.10
N PRO A 149 -5.63 2.68 -14.40
CA PRO A 149 -5.66 4.07 -14.86
C PRO A 149 -4.25 4.57 -15.21
N PRO A 150 -4.08 5.39 -16.25
CA PRO A 150 -2.75 5.73 -16.73
C PRO A 150 -2.09 6.74 -15.79
N ARG A 151 -0.77 6.57 -15.66
CA ARG A 151 0.10 7.50 -14.94
C ARG A 151 0.00 8.90 -15.56
N LEU A 152 0.12 9.93 -14.74
CA LEU A 152 0.05 11.31 -15.21
C LEU A 152 1.31 11.67 -16.02
N SER A 153 1.10 12.11 -17.25
CA SER A 153 2.16 12.69 -18.09
C SER A 153 2.21 14.21 -17.92
N VAL A 154 3.41 14.78 -17.94
CA VAL A 154 3.64 16.21 -17.73
C VAL A 154 4.42 16.80 -18.88
N LEU A 155 3.87 17.81 -19.52
CA LEU A 155 4.46 18.55 -20.63
C LEU A 155 5.15 19.82 -20.11
N PRO A 156 6.13 20.36 -20.87
CA PRO A 156 6.62 21.71 -20.66
C PRO A 156 5.48 22.74 -20.65
N ARG A 157 5.69 23.87 -19.97
CA ARG A 157 4.83 25.04 -20.13
C ARG A 157 5.23 25.73 -21.44
N ASP A 158 4.23 26.09 -22.24
CA ASP A 158 4.39 26.86 -23.48
C ASP A 158 4.89 28.29 -23.19
#